data_AF-A0A379ST86-F1
#
_entry.id   AF-A0A379ST86-F1
#
_cell.length_a   1.000
_cell.length_b   1.000
_cell.length_c   1.000
_cell.angle_alpha   90.00
_cell.angle_beta   90.00
_cell.angle_gamma   90.00
#
_symmetry.space_group_name_H-M   'P 1'
#
loop_
_entity.id
_entity.type
_entity.pdbx_description
1 polymer ?
#
loop_
_entity_poly.entity_id
_entity_poly.type
_entity_poly.pdbx_seq_one_letter_code
_entity_poly.pdbx_strand_id
1 'polypeptide(L)'
;MKVHHPLNLVPFNKKNAENELKEKFGWQPFQHKHHESRFTRFYEDYWLPRRFGFEKRRAHFSSLIMTGQMTREEALERISKPEMDEHFLKQEFEFVAHKLGITVDELQQLFDMPKKTYKDYKNKRWLIGLGANVLRTLGLEKRHFR
;
A
#
# COMPACT_ATOMS: atom_id res chain seq x y z
N MET A 1 -8.54 -1.42 -32.06
CA MET A 1 -8.76 -0.14 -31.35
C MET A 1 -7.43 0.28 -30.74
N LYS A 2 -6.94 1.50 -31.03
CA LYS A 2 -5.72 2.03 -30.41
C LYS A 2 -6.09 2.68 -29.08
N VAL A 3 -5.50 2.23 -27.98
CA VAL A 3 -5.70 2.86 -26.67
C VAL A 3 -4.79 4.08 -26.58
N HIS A 4 -5.36 5.23 -26.23
CA HIS A 4 -4.63 6.47 -26.02
C HIS A 4 -4.46 6.72 -24.52
N HIS A 5 -3.31 7.30 -24.12
CA HIS A 5 -3.00 7.63 -22.73
C HIS A 5 -2.69 9.14 -22.59
N PRO A 6 -3.71 10.02 -22.61
CA PRO A 6 -3.50 11.47 -22.62
C PRO A 6 -2.68 11.99 -21.44
N LEU A 7 -2.83 11.37 -20.26
CA LEU A 7 -2.08 11.77 -19.06
C LEU A 7 -0.57 11.52 -19.16
N ASN A 8 -0.13 10.64 -20.07
CA ASN A 8 1.31 10.45 -20.33
C ASN A 8 1.91 11.58 -21.18
N LEU A 9 1.09 12.48 -21.71
CA LEU A 9 1.51 13.62 -22.53
C LEU A 9 1.70 14.90 -21.72
N VAL A 10 1.43 14.86 -20.42
CA VAL A 10 1.55 16.01 -19.51
C VAL A 10 2.65 15.71 -18.49
N PRO A 11 3.65 16.59 -18.33
CA PRO A 11 4.66 16.41 -17.29
C PRO A 11 4.01 16.56 -15.92
N PHE A 12 4.12 15.52 -15.09
CA PHE A 12 3.63 15.55 -13.70
C PHE A 12 4.79 15.67 -12.72
N ASN A 13 4.86 16.80 -12.02
CA ASN A 13 5.72 16.97 -10.86
C ASN A 13 4.85 17.04 -9.59
N LYS A 14 5.07 16.10 -8.67
CA LYS A 14 4.26 15.95 -7.46
C LYS A 14 4.29 17.22 -6.60
N LYS A 15 5.48 17.77 -6.36
CA LYS A 15 5.67 18.94 -5.50
C LYS A 15 4.97 20.17 -6.05
N ASN A 16 5.06 20.39 -7.37
CA ASN A 16 4.38 21.50 -8.03
C ASN A 16 2.86 21.35 -7.93
N ALA A 17 2.33 20.14 -8.14
CA ALA A 17 0.91 19.87 -8.01
C ALA A 17 0.39 20.10 -6.57
N GLU A 18 1.14 19.65 -5.55
CA GLU A 18 0.79 19.90 -4.14
C GLU A 18 0.81 21.39 -3.79
N ASN A 19 1.77 22.16 -4.31
CA ASN A 19 1.84 23.60 -4.12
C ASN A 19 0.64 24.31 -4.77
N GLU A 20 0.31 23.97 -6.02
CA GLU A 20 -0.84 24.54 -6.72
C GLU A 20 -2.16 24.25 -5.97
N LEU A 21 -2.32 23.02 -5.48
CA LEU A 21 -3.50 22.65 -4.68
C LEU A 21 -3.58 23.46 -3.39
N LYS A 22 -2.46 23.66 -2.70
CA LYS A 22 -2.38 24.48 -1.50
C LYS A 22 -2.75 25.94 -1.77
N GLU A 23 -2.18 26.53 -2.82
CA GLU A 23 -2.37 27.95 -3.16
C GLU A 23 -3.78 28.25 -3.63
N LYS A 24 -4.36 27.39 -4.48
CA LYS A 24 -5.68 27.64 -5.07
C LYS A 24 -6.85 27.20 -4.20
N PHE A 25 -6.66 26.15 -3.40
CA PHE A 25 -7.76 25.50 -2.69
C PHE A 25 -7.52 25.33 -1.19
N GLY A 26 -6.41 25.83 -0.66
CA GLY A 26 -6.07 25.67 0.76
C GLY A 26 -5.81 24.22 1.15
N TRP A 27 -5.50 23.35 0.18
CA TRP A 27 -5.25 21.93 0.43
C TRP A 27 -4.07 21.75 1.39
N GLN A 28 -4.22 20.82 2.33
CA GLN A 28 -3.22 20.55 3.35
C GLN A 28 -2.40 19.32 2.97
N PRO A 29 -1.05 19.43 2.94
CA PRO A 29 -0.19 18.30 2.63
C PRO A 29 -0.23 17.28 3.76
N PHE A 30 -0.01 16.03 3.38
CA PHE A 30 0.16 14.92 4.30
C PHE A 30 1.51 14.24 4.08
N GLN A 31 2.04 13.58 5.12
CA GLN A 31 3.41 13.05 5.13
C GLN A 31 3.66 11.97 4.06
N HIS A 32 2.70 11.08 3.87
CA HIS A 32 2.76 10.03 2.85
C HIS A 32 1.39 9.79 2.20
N LYS A 33 1.40 9.10 1.05
CA LYS A 33 0.20 8.81 0.27
C LYS A 33 -0.89 8.19 1.14
N HIS A 34 -2.13 8.59 0.95
CA HIS A 34 -3.31 8.08 1.67
C HIS A 34 -3.41 8.42 3.17
N HIS A 35 -2.56 9.33 3.66
CA HIS A 35 -2.57 9.72 5.07
C HIS A 35 -3.75 10.61 5.47
N GLU A 36 -4.62 10.99 4.53
CA GLU A 36 -5.93 11.54 4.80
C GLU A 36 -6.87 10.51 5.46
N SER A 37 -6.68 9.22 5.16
CA SER A 37 -7.46 8.12 5.73
C SER A 37 -6.73 7.54 6.93
N ARG A 38 -7.29 7.72 8.13
CA ARG A 38 -6.73 7.13 9.37
C ARG A 38 -6.57 5.62 9.27
N PHE A 39 -7.54 4.93 8.68
CA PHE A 39 -7.45 3.47 8.51
C PHE A 39 -6.34 3.07 7.53
N THR A 40 -6.23 3.75 6.39
CA THR A 40 -5.18 3.42 5.41
C THR A 40 -3.80 3.69 6.00
N ARG A 41 -3.65 4.83 6.68
CA ARG A 41 -2.43 5.18 7.41
C ARG A 41 -2.06 4.14 8.47
N PHE A 42 -3.01 3.73 9.31
CA PHE A 42 -2.80 2.63 10.26
C PHE A 42 -2.37 1.34 9.56
N TYR A 43 -3.06 0.96 8.49
CA TYR A 43 -2.78 -0.26 7.75
C TYR A 43 -1.38 -0.26 7.12
N GLU A 44 -1.01 0.84 6.46
CA GLU A 44 0.24 0.95 5.70
C GLU A 44 1.46 1.26 6.57
N ASP A 45 1.31 2.07 7.63
CA ASP A 45 2.45 2.49 8.48
C ASP A 45 2.58 1.70 9.78
N TYR A 46 1.50 1.12 10.32
CA TYR A 46 1.56 0.29 11.52
C TYR A 46 1.49 -1.19 11.17
N TRP A 47 0.38 -1.62 10.55
CA TRP A 47 0.01 -3.02 10.51
C TRP A 47 0.90 -3.82 9.55
N LEU A 48 1.03 -3.36 8.31
CA LEU A 48 1.75 -4.06 7.27
C LEU A 48 3.27 -4.19 7.52
N PRO A 49 4.00 -3.12 7.89
CA PRO A 49 5.44 -3.21 8.06
C PRO A 49 5.79 -4.10 9.25
N ARG A 50 5.08 -3.96 10.37
CA ARG A 50 5.37 -4.70 11.60
C ARG A 50 4.86 -6.15 11.54
N ARG A 51 3.65 -6.40 11.05
CA ARG A 51 3.07 -7.76 11.00
C ARG A 51 3.55 -8.57 9.81
N PHE A 52 3.74 -7.96 8.64
CA PHE A 52 4.02 -8.71 7.40
C PHE A 52 5.32 -8.31 6.71
N GLY A 53 6.02 -7.27 7.15
CA GLY A 53 7.22 -6.77 6.48
C GLY A 53 6.92 -6.13 5.12
N PHE A 54 5.65 -5.78 4.85
CA PHE A 54 5.27 -5.17 3.58
C PHE A 54 5.44 -3.66 3.65
N GLU A 55 6.29 -3.14 2.76
CA GLU A 55 6.57 -1.71 2.64
C GLU A 55 5.85 -1.14 1.42
N LYS A 56 4.70 -0.49 1.64
CA LYS A 56 3.89 0.10 0.56
C LYS A 56 4.58 1.28 -0.11
N ARG A 57 5.44 1.99 0.61
CA ARG A 57 6.19 3.14 0.09
C ARG A 57 7.12 2.77 -1.06
N ARG A 58 7.58 1.51 -1.15
CA ARG A 58 8.46 1.02 -2.24
C ARG A 58 7.89 1.28 -3.63
N ALA A 59 6.61 0.97 -3.86
CA ALA A 59 5.99 1.17 -5.17
C ALA A 59 5.88 2.66 -5.52
N HIS A 60 5.52 3.48 -4.54
CA HIS A 60 5.43 4.94 -4.68
C HIS A 60 6.80 5.56 -4.97
N PHE A 61 7.81 5.26 -4.16
CA PHE A 61 9.17 5.76 -4.34
C PHE A 61 9.81 5.28 -5.64
N SER A 62 9.51 4.05 -6.09
CA SER A 62 9.96 3.57 -7.41
C SER A 62 9.46 4.47 -8.55
N SER A 63 8.23 4.96 -8.46
CA SER A 63 7.66 5.87 -9.47
C SER A 63 8.33 7.26 -9.43
N LEU A 64 8.66 7.75 -8.24
CA LEU A 64 9.39 9.02 -8.09
C LEU A 64 10.84 8.91 -8.60
N ILE A 65 11.52 7.79 -8.33
CA ILE A 65 12.87 7.52 -8.85
C ILE A 65 12.85 7.45 -10.37
N MET A 66 11.91 6.70 -10.96
CA MET A 66 11.78 6.61 -12.41
C MET A 66 11.50 7.94 -13.10
N THR A 67 10.92 8.91 -12.39
CA THR A 67 10.61 10.24 -12.93
C THR A 67 11.63 11.30 -12.51
N GLY A 68 12.73 10.92 -11.86
CA GLY A 68 13.78 11.83 -11.41
C GLY A 68 13.36 12.78 -10.28
N GLN A 69 12.25 12.49 -9.58
CA GLN A 69 11.70 13.32 -8.50
C GLN A 69 12.22 12.92 -7.10
N MET A 70 12.97 11.83 -7.00
CA MET A 70 13.55 11.30 -5.77
C MET A 70 14.76 10.43 -6.13
N THR A 71 15.82 10.47 -5.32
CA THR A 71 16.96 9.57 -5.48
C THR A 71 16.71 8.22 -4.80
N ARG A 72 17.46 7.19 -5.18
CA ARG A 72 17.35 5.89 -4.54
C ARG A 72 17.78 5.97 -3.08
N GLU A 73 18.80 6.76 -2.80
CA GLU A 73 19.40 6.97 -1.49
C GLU A 73 18.39 7.60 -0.53
N GLU A 74 17.70 8.66 -0.97
CA GLU A 74 16.59 9.29 -0.25
C GLU A 74 15.46 8.28 0.05
N ALA A 75 15.09 7.46 -0.94
CA ALA A 75 14.03 6.47 -0.77
C ALA A 75 14.41 5.41 0.28
N LEU A 76 15.67 4.95 0.28
CA LEU A 76 16.17 3.97 1.25
C LEU A 76 16.24 4.55 2.66
N GLU A 77 16.71 5.79 2.81
CA GLU A 77 16.76 6.47 4.12
C GLU A 77 15.35 6.68 4.70
N ARG A 78 14.38 7.04 3.86
CA ARG A 78 12.99 7.14 4.30
C ARG A 78 12.41 5.78 4.69
N ILE A 79 12.66 4.74 3.90
CA ILE A 79 12.17 3.38 4.19
C ILE A 79 12.75 2.84 5.50
N SER A 80 13.99 3.18 5.86
CA SER A 80 14.65 2.65 7.06
C SER A 80 14.02 3.13 8.37
N LYS A 81 13.10 4.10 8.33
CA LYS A 81 12.38 4.62 9.49
C LYS A 81 10.87 4.72 9.22
N PRO A 82 10.02 4.62 10.26
CA PRO A 82 8.61 4.97 10.15
C PRO A 82 8.41 6.43 9.71
N GLU A 83 7.34 6.73 8.97
CA GLU A 83 6.97 8.12 8.61
C GLU A 83 6.38 8.89 9.81
N MET A 84 5.95 8.17 10.86
CA MET A 84 5.31 8.74 12.04
C MET A 84 5.91 8.14 13.31
N ASP A 85 5.91 8.92 14.39
CA ASP A 85 6.47 8.50 15.66
C ASP A 85 5.63 7.41 16.36
N GLU A 86 6.25 6.67 17.26
CA GLU A 86 5.62 5.56 17.98
C GLU A 86 4.41 5.98 18.82
N HIS A 87 4.42 7.19 19.39
CA HIS A 87 3.30 7.68 20.18
C HIS A 87 2.08 7.90 19.30
N PHE A 88 2.26 8.56 18.14
CA PHE A 88 1.21 8.72 17.14
C PHE A 88 0.67 7.38 16.64
N LEU A 89 1.57 6.44 16.31
CA LEU A 89 1.19 5.12 15.82
C LEU A 89 0.41 4.31 16.86
N LYS A 90 0.71 4.46 18.15
CA LYS A 90 -0.08 3.89 19.25
C LYS A 90 -1.50 4.47 19.30
N GLN A 91 -1.65 5.79 19.17
CA GLN A 91 -2.97 6.42 19.13
C GLN A 91 -3.80 5.95 17.92
N GLU A 92 -3.17 5.73 16.77
CA GLU A 92 -3.84 5.16 15.60
C GLU A 92 -4.33 3.74 15.85
N PHE A 93 -3.53 2.91 16.54
CA PHE A 93 -3.91 1.56 16.93
C PHE A 93 -5.13 1.56 17.87
N GLU A 94 -5.09 2.39 18.91
CA GLU A 94 -6.19 2.56 19.87
C GLU A 94 -7.47 3.04 19.15
N PHE A 95 -7.33 4.05 18.28
CA PHE A 95 -8.45 4.55 17.50
C PHE A 95 -9.09 3.47 16.63
N VAL A 96 -8.28 2.64 15.96
CA VAL A 96 -8.80 1.55 15.13
C VAL A 96 -9.49 0.49 15.97
N ALA A 97 -8.93 0.10 17.13
CA ALA A 97 -9.59 -0.83 18.05
C ALA A 97 -10.99 -0.31 18.45
N HIS A 98 -11.07 0.95 18.87
CA HIS A 98 -12.33 1.59 19.23
C HIS A 98 -13.32 1.66 18.06
N LYS A 99 -12.85 1.94 16.84
CA LYS A 99 -13.71 1.98 15.64
C LYS A 99 -14.21 0.60 15.22
N LEU A 100 -13.47 -0.46 15.52
CA LEU A 100 -13.87 -1.85 15.30
C LEU A 100 -14.77 -2.40 16.42
N GLY A 101 -14.95 -1.67 17.53
CA GLY A 101 -15.76 -2.10 18.65
C GLY A 101 -15.10 -3.19 19.50
N ILE A 102 -13.77 -3.26 19.50
CA ILE A 102 -12.98 -4.21 20.31
C ILE A 102 -12.02 -3.44 21.22
N THR A 103 -11.55 -4.11 22.26
CA THR A 103 -10.51 -3.59 23.15
C THR A 103 -9.15 -3.54 22.45
N VAL A 104 -8.27 -2.69 22.97
CA VAL A 104 -6.88 -2.61 22.50
C VAL A 104 -6.18 -3.97 22.66
N ASP A 105 -6.45 -4.68 23.77
CA ASP A 105 -5.88 -6.00 24.04
C ASP A 105 -6.36 -7.05 23.04
N GLU A 106 -7.64 -7.05 22.65
CA GLU A 106 -8.15 -7.94 21.61
C GLU A 106 -7.49 -7.67 20.25
N LEU A 107 -7.33 -6.40 19.87
CA LEU A 107 -6.64 -6.07 18.62
C LEU A 107 -5.16 -6.46 18.68
N GLN A 108 -4.51 -6.31 19.84
CA GLN A 108 -3.13 -6.74 20.05
C GLN A 108 -3.00 -8.26 19.94
N GLN A 109 -3.92 -9.02 20.53
CA GLN A 109 -3.97 -10.48 20.36
C GLN A 109 -4.09 -10.86 18.88
N LEU A 110 -4.98 -10.22 18.12
CA LEU A 110 -5.10 -10.43 16.66
C LEU A 110 -3.81 -10.07 15.90
N PHE A 111 -3.13 -9.00 16.33
CA PHE A 111 -1.87 -8.55 15.76
C PHE A 111 -0.71 -9.50 16.05
N ASP A 112 -0.74 -10.23 17.17
CA ASP A 112 0.32 -11.17 17.57
C ASP A 112 0.01 -12.62 17.16
N MET A 113 -1.23 -12.93 16.78
CA MET A 113 -1.63 -14.26 16.33
C MET A 113 -0.72 -14.79 15.20
N PRO A 114 -0.43 -16.10 15.15
CA PRO A 114 0.32 -16.72 14.07
C PRO A 114 -0.22 -16.32 12.70
N LYS A 115 0.69 -15.93 11.80
CA LYS A 115 0.32 -15.53 10.44
C LYS A 115 -0.21 -16.76 9.71
N LYS A 116 -1.42 -16.62 9.17
CA LYS A 116 -2.02 -17.59 8.26
C LYS A 116 -2.09 -17.02 6.86
N THR A 117 -2.05 -17.92 5.89
CA THR A 117 -2.24 -17.66 4.48
C THR A 117 -3.51 -18.36 4.01
N TYR A 118 -3.95 -18.09 2.78
CA TYR A 118 -5.09 -18.80 2.20
C TYR A 118 -4.90 -20.33 2.18
N LYS A 119 -3.65 -20.83 2.24
CA LYS A 119 -3.33 -22.26 2.22
C LYS A 119 -3.72 -22.98 3.51
N ASP A 120 -3.84 -22.25 4.62
CA ASP A 120 -4.20 -22.80 5.93
C ASP A 120 -5.71 -23.09 6.08
N TYR A 121 -6.49 -22.78 5.04
CA TYR A 121 -7.94 -22.97 5.01
C TYR A 121 -8.34 -23.81 3.79
N LYS A 122 -9.44 -24.55 3.91
CA LYS A 122 -9.99 -25.36 2.79
C LYS A 122 -10.26 -24.44 1.59
N ASN A 123 -9.59 -24.71 0.47
CA ASN A 123 -9.75 -23.93 -0.75
C ASN A 123 -9.55 -24.82 -2.01
N LYS A 124 -10.05 -24.33 -3.16
CA LYS A 124 -9.92 -25.02 -4.47
C LYS A 124 -8.77 -24.46 -5.33
N ARG A 125 -7.76 -23.81 -4.72
CA ARG A 125 -6.69 -23.12 -5.47
C ARG A 125 -5.93 -24.08 -6.38
N TRP A 126 -5.72 -25.32 -5.96
CA TRP A 126 -5.05 -26.35 -6.76
C TRP A 126 -5.85 -26.68 -8.03
N LEU A 127 -7.17 -26.83 -7.93
CA LEU A 127 -8.06 -27.15 -9.05
C LEU A 127 -8.15 -25.97 -10.03
N ILE A 128 -8.28 -24.75 -9.50
CA ILE A 128 -8.25 -23.51 -10.30
C ILE A 128 -6.90 -23.39 -11.02
N GLY A 129 -5.80 -23.69 -10.33
CA GLY A 129 -4.45 -23.70 -10.91
C GLY A 129 -4.31 -24.71 -12.05
N LEU A 130 -4.83 -25.93 -11.87
CA LEU A 130 -4.87 -26.96 -12.90
C LEU A 130 -5.64 -26.50 -14.13
N GLY A 131 -6.88 -26.02 -13.94
CA GLY A 131 -7.71 -25.51 -15.05
C GLY A 131 -7.08 -24.33 -15.78
N ALA A 132 -6.49 -23.37 -15.04
CA ALA A 132 -5.80 -22.23 -15.63
C ALA A 132 -4.57 -22.67 -16.45
N ASN A 133 -3.85 -23.71 -16.02
CA ASN A 133 -2.72 -24.24 -16.79
C ASN A 133 -3.17 -24.95 -18.06
N VAL A 134 -4.25 -25.75 -18.00
CA VAL A 134 -4.83 -26.41 -19.18
C VAL A 134 -5.32 -25.40 -20.22
N LEU A 135 -6.04 -24.36 -19.79
CA LEU A 135 -6.49 -23.30 -20.72
C LEU A 135 -5.31 -22.56 -21.36
N ARG A 136 -4.20 -22.41 -20.62
CA ARG A 136 -3.00 -21.74 -21.13
C ARG A 136 -2.25 -22.60 -22.14
N THR A 137 -2.11 -23.91 -21.89
CA THR A 137 -1.50 -24.84 -22.87
C THR A 137 -2.35 -24.98 -24.13
N LEU A 138 -3.68 -24.92 -24.00
CA LEU A 138 -4.60 -24.90 -25.15
C LEU A 138 -4.68 -23.54 -25.88
N GLY A 139 -4.01 -22.50 -25.37
CA GLY A 139 -4.00 -21.15 -25.97
C GLY A 139 -5.29 -20.35 -25.80
N LEU A 140 -6.26 -20.88 -25.03
CA LEU A 140 -7.54 -20.23 -24.70
C LEU A 140 -7.37 -19.15 -23.62
N GLU A 141 -6.33 -19.24 -22.80
CA GLU A 141 -5.97 -18.25 -21.79
C GLU A 141 -4.56 -17.70 -22.06
N LYS A 142 -4.44 -16.39 -22.25
CA LYS A 142 -3.18 -15.70 -22.55
C LYS A 142 -2.69 -14.81 -21.42
N ARG A 143 -3.45 -14.68 -20.32
CA ARG A 143 -3.06 -13.89 -19.15
C ARG A 143 -1.99 -14.61 -18.35
N HIS A 144 -0.95 -13.88 -17.96
CA HIS A 144 0.02 -14.35 -16.99
C HIS A 144 -0.52 -14.13 -15.58
N PHE A 145 -1.16 -15.15 -15.01
CA PHE A 145 -1.32 -15.23 -13.56
C PHE A 145 0.04 -15.58 -12.95
N ARG A 146 0.71 -14.59 -12.35
CA ARG A 146 1.85 -14.79 -11.45
C ARG A 146 1.33 -15.00 -10.02
#